data_AF-A0A6A7KPV4-F1
#
_entry.id   AF-A0A6A7KPV4-F1
#
_cell.length_a   1.000
_cell.length_b   1.000
_cell.length_c   1.000
_cell.angle_alpha   90.00
_cell.angle_beta   90.00
_cell.angle_gamma   90.00
#
_symmetry.space_group_name_H-M   'P 1'
#
loop_
_entity.id
_entity.type
_entity.pdbx_description
1 polymer ?
#
loop_
_entity_poly.entity_id
_entity_poly.type
_entity_poly.pdbx_seq_one_letter_code
_entity_poly.pdbx_strand_id
1 'polypeptide(L)'
;MSETVVAEFSALAGRDPADRLPPEAAEKLQVLRDAREQAGTLVRAESTRVHEARQEWQRARSHVVELEKAYAAGSMMRTTRIREPRGDGLDDLELHPKERVLVEKISIDPDHQRLAVERSKVNRLKAALDRRQAELARQQEAMNTLGALLNACEEYLRRLPRRAVVELDDGGSTKAPKGDVAAAVEHARETLRSILEEIIDVVSAPRPSSEVKAALAQRIATMGRAPGVDSFMTGSGGIDLPTKRVQNLSAIMSDGSAGVCAGSIDDTAGLLFWLCRGQLTERLNDLVDEIVEDDCALSTEERAERLAGLKARALEVQRNEVALLEMASATGAAMLPRPDTDPRAYLGLSGDLPEPKA
;
A
#
# COMPACT_ATOMS: atom_id res chain seq x y z
N MET A 1 24.51 -23.31 21.81
CA MET A 1 24.77 -22.00 21.20
C MET A 1 24.92 -21.01 22.34
N SER A 2 26.14 -20.52 22.54
CA SER A 2 26.61 -19.82 23.75
C SER A 2 26.03 -18.40 23.89
N GLU A 3 25.79 -17.96 25.13
CA GLU A 3 25.36 -16.59 25.49
C GLU A 3 26.23 -15.49 24.85
N THR A 4 27.49 -15.80 24.54
CA THR A 4 28.43 -14.92 23.84
C THR A 4 27.94 -14.54 22.44
N VAL A 5 27.26 -15.44 21.74
CA VAL A 5 26.68 -15.14 20.42
C VAL A 5 25.53 -14.16 20.59
N VAL A 6 24.63 -14.37 21.56
CA VAL A 6 23.47 -13.49 21.79
C VAL A 6 23.88 -12.06 22.18
N ALA A 7 24.97 -11.90 22.95
CA ALA A 7 25.50 -10.59 23.32
C ALA A 7 26.08 -9.79 22.13
N GLU A 8 26.82 -10.44 21.22
CA GLU A 8 27.26 -9.81 19.96
C GLU A 8 26.09 -9.51 19.01
N PHE A 9 24.98 -10.26 19.13
CA PHE A 9 23.76 -9.95 18.37
C PHE A 9 23.10 -8.64 18.82
N SER A 10 23.18 -8.27 20.10
CA SER A 10 22.53 -7.09 20.68
C SER A 10 23.32 -5.79 20.48
N ALA A 11 24.65 -5.81 20.60
CA ALA A 11 25.49 -4.60 20.50
C ALA A 11 25.49 -3.93 19.10
N LEU A 12 25.01 -4.64 18.07
CA LEU A 12 24.91 -4.15 16.69
C LEU A 12 23.50 -3.73 16.29
N ALA A 13 22.49 -3.90 17.14
CA ALA A 13 21.09 -3.55 16.86
C ALA A 13 20.82 -2.03 16.79
N GLY A 14 21.84 -1.20 17.02
CA GLY A 14 21.75 0.26 16.95
C GLY A 14 22.60 0.93 15.85
N ARG A 15 23.26 0.17 14.97
CA ARG A 15 23.99 0.77 13.84
C ARG A 15 23.04 1.14 12.71
N ASP A 16 23.31 2.26 12.05
CA ASP A 16 22.52 2.72 10.92
C ASP A 16 22.66 1.69 9.78
N PRO A 17 21.56 1.21 9.16
CA PRO A 17 21.66 0.34 7.98
C PRO A 17 22.52 0.93 6.85
N ALA A 18 22.65 2.27 6.78
CA ALA A 18 23.50 2.96 5.81
C ALA A 18 25.00 2.64 5.96
N ASP A 19 25.47 2.29 7.17
CA ASP A 19 26.90 2.01 7.44
C ASP A 19 27.41 0.75 6.70
N ARG A 20 26.49 -0.07 6.18
CA ARG A 20 26.80 -1.31 5.44
C ARG A 20 26.88 -1.10 3.92
N LEU A 21 26.47 0.07 3.44
CA LEU A 21 26.35 0.35 2.02
C LEU A 21 27.69 0.84 1.44
N PRO A 22 27.93 0.59 0.14
CA PRO A 22 28.90 1.36 -0.62
C PRO A 22 28.60 2.87 -0.53
N PRO A 23 29.62 3.75 -0.58
CA PRO A 23 29.43 5.19 -0.38
C PRO A 23 28.37 5.82 -1.28
N GLU A 24 28.30 5.43 -2.56
CA GLU A 24 27.32 5.94 -3.53
C GLU A 24 25.88 5.57 -3.14
N ALA A 25 25.65 4.32 -2.71
CA ALA A 25 24.35 3.86 -2.24
C ALA A 25 23.96 4.50 -0.90
N ALA A 26 24.92 4.73 -0.01
CA ALA A 26 24.72 5.45 1.24
C ALA A 26 24.30 6.90 0.99
N GLU A 27 24.95 7.58 0.04
CA GLU A 27 24.59 8.94 -0.38
C GLU A 27 23.16 8.97 -0.95
N LYS A 28 22.79 8.04 -1.84
CA LYS A 28 21.41 7.95 -2.37
C LYS A 28 20.38 7.76 -1.25
N LEU A 29 20.66 6.88 -0.29
CA LEU A 29 19.77 6.67 0.85
C LEU A 29 19.64 7.94 1.71
N GLN A 30 20.73 8.68 1.91
CA GLN A 30 20.70 9.95 2.64
C GLN A 30 19.90 11.02 1.89
N VAL A 31 20.09 11.14 0.58
CA VAL A 31 19.28 12.04 -0.26
C VAL A 31 17.80 11.71 -0.15
N LEU A 32 17.43 10.42 -0.12
CA LEU A 32 16.04 9.99 0.06
C LEU A 32 15.50 10.37 1.46
N ARG A 33 16.30 10.22 2.52
CA ARG A 33 15.93 10.66 3.88
C ARG A 33 15.68 12.16 3.94
N ASP A 34 16.59 12.94 3.37
CA ASP A 34 16.50 14.41 3.33
C ASP A 34 15.26 14.85 2.53
N ALA A 35 15.03 14.24 1.36
CA ALA A 35 13.84 14.52 0.53
C ALA A 35 12.54 14.22 1.28
N ARG A 36 12.47 13.11 2.02
CA ARG A 36 11.32 12.74 2.85
C ARG A 36 11.10 13.73 4.00
N GLU A 37 12.16 14.20 4.64
CA GLU A 37 12.07 15.23 5.70
C GLU A 37 11.60 16.59 5.15
N GLN A 38 12.15 17.00 4.01
CA GLN A 38 11.75 18.22 3.32
C GLN A 38 10.27 18.17 2.93
N ALA A 39 9.81 17.06 2.34
CA ALA A 39 8.39 16.85 2.03
C ALA A 39 7.51 16.94 3.28
N GLY A 40 7.93 16.35 4.41
CA GLY A 40 7.21 16.47 5.69
C GLY A 40 7.13 17.91 6.21
N THR A 41 8.16 18.72 5.97
CA THR A 41 8.16 20.15 6.33
C THR A 41 7.19 20.95 5.46
N LEU A 42 7.14 20.67 4.16
CA LEU A 42 6.19 21.29 3.22
C LEU A 42 4.74 20.93 3.55
N VAL A 43 4.46 19.66 3.85
CA VAL A 43 3.13 19.18 4.27
C VAL A 43 2.66 19.90 5.53
N ARG A 44 3.54 20.04 6.55
CA ARG A 44 3.21 20.78 7.78
C ARG A 44 2.87 22.24 7.48
N ALA A 45 3.67 22.91 6.66
CA ALA A 45 3.44 24.30 6.28
C ALA A 45 2.13 24.49 5.49
N GLU A 46 1.84 23.65 4.49
CA GLU A 46 0.59 23.72 3.73
C GLU A 46 -0.63 23.34 4.57
N SER A 47 -0.50 22.40 5.50
CA SER A 47 -1.59 22.02 6.41
C SER A 47 -2.03 23.21 7.28
N THR A 48 -1.08 23.99 7.80
CA THR A 48 -1.38 25.25 8.50
C THR A 48 -2.13 26.23 7.60
N ARG A 49 -1.67 26.44 6.35
CA ARG A 49 -2.32 27.34 5.38
C ARG A 49 -3.74 26.89 5.03
N VAL A 50 -3.97 25.59 4.87
CA VAL A 50 -5.31 25.02 4.64
C VAL A 50 -6.21 25.26 5.86
N HIS A 51 -5.69 25.11 7.07
CA HIS A 51 -6.43 25.37 8.29
C HIS A 51 -6.87 26.84 8.39
N GLU A 52 -5.95 27.78 8.13
CA GLU A 52 -6.23 29.22 8.10
C GLU A 52 -7.28 29.56 7.03
N ALA A 53 -7.09 29.10 5.79
CA ALA A 53 -8.03 29.32 4.70
C ALA A 53 -9.43 28.75 5.02
N ARG A 54 -9.50 27.60 5.69
CA ARG A 54 -10.75 27.00 6.14
C ARG A 54 -11.44 27.87 7.20
N GLN A 55 -10.71 28.38 8.18
CA GLN A 55 -11.27 29.28 9.19
C GLN A 55 -11.79 30.57 8.54
N GLU A 56 -11.04 31.18 7.62
CA GLU A 56 -11.47 32.39 6.90
C GLU A 56 -12.74 32.16 6.09
N TRP A 57 -12.79 31.05 5.33
CA TRP A 57 -13.98 30.65 4.58
C TRP A 57 -15.18 30.43 5.51
N GLN A 58 -15.00 29.75 6.65
CA GLN A 58 -16.06 29.52 7.64
C GLN A 58 -16.58 30.84 8.22
N ARG A 59 -15.69 31.77 8.60
CA ARG A 59 -16.09 33.09 9.12
C ARG A 59 -16.90 33.88 8.09
N ALA A 60 -16.43 33.92 6.84
CA ALA A 60 -17.15 34.60 5.76
C ALA A 60 -18.51 33.95 5.46
N ARG A 61 -18.58 32.61 5.50
CA ARG A 61 -19.83 31.87 5.32
C ARG A 61 -20.82 32.16 6.45
N SER A 62 -20.38 32.11 7.70
CA SER A 62 -21.23 32.46 8.85
C SER A 62 -21.75 33.89 8.75
N HIS A 63 -20.91 34.84 8.31
CA HIS A 63 -21.32 36.22 8.10
C HIS A 63 -22.42 36.35 7.04
N VAL A 64 -22.31 35.64 5.91
CA VAL A 64 -23.37 35.60 4.89
C VAL A 64 -24.67 35.04 5.46
N VAL A 65 -24.61 33.95 6.23
CA VAL A 65 -25.80 33.35 6.86
C VAL A 65 -26.45 34.31 7.87
N GLU A 66 -25.66 35.04 8.65
CA GLU A 66 -26.17 36.07 9.57
C GLU A 66 -26.83 37.23 8.81
N LEU A 67 -26.22 37.69 7.72
CA LEU A 67 -26.82 38.70 6.85
C LEU A 67 -28.15 38.22 6.27
N GLU A 68 -28.20 36.99 5.74
CA GLU A 68 -29.43 36.38 5.21
C GLU A 68 -30.53 36.32 6.26
N LYS A 69 -30.20 35.91 7.49
CA LYS A 69 -31.15 35.90 8.61
C LYS A 69 -31.63 37.31 8.96
N ALA A 70 -30.73 38.30 9.01
CA ALA A 70 -31.09 39.70 9.29
C ALA A 70 -31.98 40.31 8.20
N TYR A 71 -31.73 39.97 6.93
CA TYR A 71 -32.57 40.34 5.79
C TYR A 71 -33.95 39.69 5.89
N ALA A 72 -34.01 38.37 6.13
CA ALA A 72 -35.27 37.63 6.27
C ALA A 72 -36.14 38.12 7.44
N ALA A 73 -35.51 38.56 8.54
CA ALA A 73 -36.22 39.11 9.70
C ALA A 73 -36.70 40.56 9.49
N GLY A 74 -36.40 41.21 8.36
CA GLY A 74 -36.66 42.64 8.15
C GLY A 74 -35.96 43.53 9.18
N SER A 75 -34.87 43.04 9.78
CA SER A 75 -34.24 43.64 10.95
C SER A 75 -33.12 44.63 10.59
N MET A 76 -32.84 44.84 9.31
CA MET A 76 -31.87 45.85 8.88
C MET A 76 -32.51 47.24 8.89
N MET A 77 -32.31 47.96 10.00
CA MET A 77 -32.68 49.36 10.10
C MET A 77 -31.64 50.22 9.39
N ARG A 78 -32.07 51.00 8.38
CA ARG A 78 -31.25 52.09 7.86
C ARG A 78 -31.48 53.31 8.74
N THR A 79 -30.48 53.66 9.55
CA THR A 79 -30.48 54.93 10.28
C THR A 79 -30.01 56.03 9.34
N THR A 80 -30.95 56.76 8.78
CA THR A 80 -30.63 57.95 7.98
C THR A 80 -30.60 59.14 8.93
N ARG A 81 -29.41 59.69 9.19
CA ARG A 81 -29.29 60.95 9.92
C ARG A 81 -29.64 62.08 8.96
N ILE A 82 -30.82 62.66 9.14
CA ILE A 82 -31.25 63.83 8.38
C ILE A 82 -30.85 65.05 9.22
N ARG A 83 -29.87 65.81 8.72
CA ARG A 83 -29.53 67.11 9.30
C ARG A 83 -30.53 68.11 8.74
N GLU A 84 -31.52 68.48 9.55
CA GLU A 84 -32.50 69.49 9.15
C GLU A 84 -31.75 70.80 8.81
N PRO A 85 -32.03 71.42 7.66
CA PRO A 85 -31.44 72.71 7.31
C PRO A 85 -31.84 73.74 8.37
N ARG A 86 -30.87 74.50 8.88
CA ARG A 86 -31.09 75.62 9.80
C ARG A 86 -32.04 76.60 9.09
N GLY A 87 -33.22 76.82 9.64
CA GLY A 87 -34.12 77.85 9.12
C GLY A 87 -33.45 79.21 9.24
N ASP A 88 -33.32 79.93 8.13
CA ASP A 88 -32.89 81.32 8.10
C ASP A 88 -33.96 82.19 8.76
N GLY A 89 -33.85 82.39 10.07
CA GLY A 89 -34.77 83.21 10.83
C GLY A 89 -34.28 83.44 12.25
N LEU A 90 -33.66 84.61 12.45
CA LEU A 90 -33.32 85.32 13.70
C LEU A 90 -33.59 84.58 15.03
N ASP A 91 -32.53 84.16 15.72
CA ASP A 91 -31.91 84.89 16.85
C ASP A 91 -30.95 83.96 17.62
N ASP A 92 -29.80 84.50 17.99
CA ASP A 92 -28.63 83.86 18.60
C ASP A 92 -28.91 83.27 20.00
N LEU A 93 -29.36 82.01 20.05
CA LEU A 93 -29.22 81.16 21.23
C LEU A 93 -28.63 79.82 20.80
N GLU A 94 -27.51 79.43 21.43
CA GLU A 94 -26.69 78.24 21.20
C GLU A 94 -27.46 76.91 21.37
N LEU A 95 -28.40 76.62 20.47
CA LEU A 95 -29.11 75.36 20.42
C LEU A 95 -28.37 74.40 19.50
N HIS A 96 -27.81 73.33 20.08
CA HIS A 96 -27.23 72.20 19.36
C HIS A 96 -28.22 71.72 18.27
N PRO A 97 -27.73 71.45 17.04
CA PRO A 97 -28.59 70.98 15.96
C PRO A 97 -29.33 69.72 16.41
N LYS A 98 -30.66 69.75 16.35
CA LYS A 98 -31.51 68.59 16.64
C LYS A 98 -31.33 67.57 15.52
N GLU A 99 -30.41 66.63 15.69
CA GLU A 99 -30.33 65.46 14.80
C GLU A 99 -31.58 64.61 15.02
N ARG A 100 -32.45 64.51 14.00
CA ARG A 100 -33.53 63.53 13.98
C ARG A 100 -33.01 62.28 13.27
N VAL A 101 -33.00 61.17 14.00
CA VAL A 101 -32.68 59.85 13.46
C VAL A 101 -33.98 59.23 12.96
N LEU A 102 -34.16 59.21 11.64
CA LEU A 102 -35.28 58.48 11.04
C LEU A 102 -34.88 56.99 10.94
N VAL A 103 -35.67 56.14 11.58
CA VAL A 103 -35.50 54.69 11.53
C VAL A 103 -36.55 54.13 10.58
N GLU A 104 -36.17 53.90 9.33
CA GLU A 104 -37.07 53.33 8.33
C GLU A 104 -36.84 51.82 8.22
N LYS A 105 -37.92 51.03 8.34
CA LYS A 105 -37.89 49.60 8.03
C LYS A 105 -37.86 49.44 6.52
N ILE A 106 -36.68 49.24 5.96
CA ILE A 106 -36.53 48.95 4.53
C ILE A 106 -36.75 47.44 4.37
N SER A 107 -37.83 47.06 3.68
CA SER A 107 -37.98 45.71 3.16
C SER A 107 -36.99 45.57 2.01
N ILE A 108 -35.87 44.91 2.26
CA ILE A 108 -34.80 44.77 1.28
C ILE A 108 -34.98 43.44 0.54
N ASP A 109 -34.94 43.52 -0.79
CA ASP A 109 -35.03 42.38 -1.70
C ASP A 109 -33.94 41.31 -1.40
N PRO A 110 -34.27 40.00 -1.45
CA PRO A 110 -33.31 38.91 -1.38
C PRO A 110 -32.08 39.04 -2.30
N ASP A 111 -32.19 39.77 -3.41
CA ASP A 111 -31.11 40.05 -4.37
C ASP A 111 -30.32 41.33 -4.08
N HIS A 112 -30.30 41.79 -2.83
CA HIS A 112 -29.55 42.97 -2.44
C HIS A 112 -28.06 42.86 -2.79
N GLN A 113 -27.53 43.89 -3.48
CA GLN A 113 -26.14 43.93 -3.98
C GLN A 113 -25.09 43.57 -2.92
N ARG A 114 -25.30 43.98 -1.66
CA ARG A 114 -24.40 43.65 -0.54
C ARG A 114 -24.29 42.14 -0.29
N LEU A 115 -25.42 41.42 -0.33
CA LEU A 115 -25.43 39.97 -0.14
C LEU A 115 -24.74 39.26 -1.31
N ALA A 116 -24.95 39.76 -2.54
CA ALA A 116 -24.26 39.27 -3.73
C ALA A 116 -22.73 39.42 -3.62
N VAL A 117 -22.23 40.57 -3.13
CA VAL A 117 -20.79 40.81 -2.91
C VAL A 117 -20.20 39.85 -1.88
N GLU A 118 -20.87 39.65 -0.73
CA GLU A 118 -20.39 38.73 0.31
C GLU A 118 -20.45 37.26 -0.14
N ARG A 119 -21.50 36.86 -0.89
CA ARG A 119 -21.56 35.53 -1.53
C ARG A 119 -20.40 35.33 -2.52
N SER A 120 -20.09 36.32 -3.34
CA SER A 120 -18.93 36.29 -4.24
C SER A 120 -17.61 36.16 -3.46
N LYS A 121 -17.46 36.84 -2.32
CA LYS A 121 -16.30 36.68 -1.44
C LYS A 121 -16.19 35.26 -0.87
N VAL A 122 -17.29 34.67 -0.38
CA VAL A 122 -17.31 33.27 0.09
C VAL A 122 -16.91 32.31 -1.01
N ASN A 123 -17.41 32.49 -2.24
CA ASN A 123 -17.04 31.65 -3.39
C ASN A 123 -15.55 31.76 -3.74
N ARG A 124 -14.97 32.98 -3.71
CA ARG A 124 -13.53 33.18 -3.92
C ARG A 124 -12.68 32.51 -2.84
N LEU A 125 -13.06 32.62 -1.58
CA LEU A 125 -12.38 31.96 -0.47
C LEU A 125 -12.48 30.44 -0.57
N LYS A 126 -13.65 29.91 -0.97
CA LYS A 126 -13.82 28.48 -1.23
C LYS A 126 -12.88 27.99 -2.34
N ALA A 127 -12.83 28.68 -3.48
CA ALA A 127 -11.92 28.31 -4.57
C ALA A 127 -10.43 28.43 -4.19
N ALA A 128 -10.08 29.34 -3.27
CA ALA A 128 -8.74 29.40 -2.70
C ALA A 128 -8.44 28.21 -1.77
N LEU A 129 -9.40 27.85 -0.90
CA LEU A 129 -9.31 26.67 -0.05
C LEU A 129 -9.16 25.38 -0.88
N ASP A 130 -9.99 25.21 -1.92
CA ASP A 130 -9.95 24.02 -2.79
C ASP A 130 -8.58 23.88 -3.47
N ARG A 131 -8.00 24.99 -3.96
CA ARG A 131 -6.63 25.01 -4.53
C ARG A 131 -5.56 24.61 -3.51
N ARG A 132 -5.67 25.11 -2.27
CA ARG A 132 -4.73 24.76 -1.18
C ARG A 132 -4.87 23.30 -0.75
N GLN A 133 -6.09 22.77 -0.72
CA GLN A 133 -6.32 21.36 -0.43
C GLN A 133 -5.72 20.45 -1.51
N ALA A 134 -5.83 20.83 -2.80
CA ALA A 134 -5.18 20.11 -3.88
C ALA A 134 -3.64 20.16 -3.77
N GLU A 135 -3.06 21.30 -3.40
CA GLU A 135 -1.62 21.41 -3.12
C GLU A 135 -1.19 20.49 -1.98
N LEU A 136 -1.88 20.56 -0.84
CA LEU A 136 -1.61 19.70 0.31
C LEU A 136 -1.69 18.22 -0.06
N ALA A 137 -2.69 17.81 -0.85
CA ALA A 137 -2.83 16.44 -1.32
C ALA A 137 -1.62 15.99 -2.16
N ARG A 138 -1.13 16.82 -3.08
CA ARG A 138 0.08 16.54 -3.87
C ARG A 138 1.33 16.39 -2.99
N GLN A 139 1.50 17.28 -2.02
CA GLN A 139 2.64 17.21 -1.08
C GLN A 139 2.56 15.98 -0.16
N GLN A 140 1.35 15.62 0.27
CA GLN A 140 1.11 14.43 1.08
C GLN A 140 1.41 13.15 0.30
N GLU A 141 0.98 13.08 -0.97
CA GLU A 141 1.29 11.97 -1.87
C GLU A 141 2.80 11.82 -2.04
N ALA A 142 3.52 12.92 -2.32
CA ALA A 142 4.97 12.92 -2.40
C ALA A 142 5.64 12.40 -1.12
N MET A 143 5.23 12.90 0.04
CA MET A 143 5.75 12.46 1.34
C MET A 143 5.48 10.97 1.60
N ASN A 144 4.28 10.49 1.27
CA ASN A 144 3.90 9.09 1.47
C ASN A 144 4.72 8.18 0.54
N THR A 145 4.88 8.56 -0.73
CA THR A 145 5.65 7.81 -1.72
C THR A 145 7.13 7.68 -1.32
N LEU A 146 7.77 8.79 -0.94
CA LEU A 146 9.15 8.79 -0.46
C LEU A 146 9.29 8.01 0.86
N GLY A 147 8.32 8.13 1.77
CA GLY A 147 8.30 7.40 3.03
C GLY A 147 8.17 5.88 2.84
N ALA A 148 7.32 5.43 1.92
CA ALA A 148 7.16 4.02 1.59
C ALA A 148 8.46 3.43 1.02
N LEU A 149 9.07 4.12 0.05
CA LEU A 149 10.33 3.70 -0.56
C LEU A 149 11.49 3.67 0.45
N LEU A 150 11.59 4.69 1.30
CA LEU A 150 12.61 4.75 2.35
C LEU A 150 12.47 3.57 3.31
N ASN A 151 11.25 3.31 3.78
CA ASN A 151 10.98 2.18 4.67
C ASN A 151 11.32 0.85 4.00
N ALA A 152 10.99 0.67 2.72
CA ALA A 152 11.33 -0.52 1.95
C ALA A 152 12.85 -0.71 1.84
N CYS A 153 13.59 0.36 1.56
CA CYS A 153 15.06 0.34 1.50
C CYS A 153 15.69 -0.03 2.85
N GLU A 154 15.29 0.63 3.93
CA GLU A 154 15.88 0.35 5.24
C GLU A 154 15.50 -1.05 5.75
N GLU A 155 14.26 -1.48 5.55
CA GLU A 155 13.82 -2.82 5.95
C GLU A 155 14.54 -3.92 5.17
N TYR A 156 14.78 -3.70 3.87
CA TYR A 156 15.58 -4.58 3.05
C TYR A 156 16.99 -4.75 3.63
N LEU A 157 17.67 -3.64 3.94
CA LEU A 157 19.02 -3.64 4.51
C LEU A 157 19.10 -4.28 5.90
N ARG A 158 18.06 -4.12 6.72
CA ARG A 158 17.96 -4.81 8.03
C ARG A 158 17.84 -6.32 7.88
N ARG A 159 17.17 -6.80 6.83
CA ARG A 159 16.94 -8.23 6.56
C ARG A 159 18.14 -8.93 5.92
N LEU A 160 19.03 -8.19 5.24
CA LEU A 160 20.23 -8.77 4.64
C LEU A 160 21.08 -9.50 5.70
N PRO A 161 21.54 -10.73 5.43
CA PRO A 161 22.44 -11.45 6.32
C PRO A 161 23.60 -10.56 6.73
N ARG A 162 24.01 -10.57 8.00
CA ARG A 162 25.02 -9.63 8.53
C ARG A 162 26.37 -9.69 7.80
N ARG A 163 26.69 -10.85 7.20
CA ARG A 163 27.92 -11.09 6.44
C ARG A 163 27.72 -10.98 4.93
N ALA A 164 26.55 -10.56 4.45
CA ALA A 164 26.33 -10.31 3.04
C ALA A 164 27.23 -9.15 2.60
N VAL A 165 28.04 -9.39 1.58
CA VAL A 165 28.82 -8.35 0.90
C VAL A 165 27.85 -7.57 0.02
N VAL A 166 27.72 -6.28 0.27
CA VAL A 166 26.83 -5.40 -0.50
C VAL A 166 27.68 -4.69 -1.54
N GLU A 167 27.56 -5.12 -2.79
CA GLU A 167 28.27 -4.55 -3.92
C GLU A 167 27.31 -3.71 -4.77
N LEU A 168 27.86 -2.67 -5.41
CA LEU A 168 27.13 -1.93 -6.43
C LEU A 168 26.96 -2.80 -7.66
N ASP A 169 25.84 -2.63 -8.34
CA ASP A 169 25.67 -3.17 -9.68
C ASP A 169 26.67 -2.47 -10.61
N ASP A 170 27.47 -3.25 -11.34
CA ASP A 170 28.37 -2.74 -12.38
C ASP A 170 27.63 -2.35 -13.67
N GLY A 171 26.30 -2.43 -13.63
CA GLY A 171 25.38 -2.29 -14.74
C GLY A 171 25.73 -1.15 -15.68
N GLY A 172 25.59 -1.44 -16.98
CA GLY A 172 25.87 -0.47 -18.02
C GLY A 172 25.05 0.81 -17.85
N SER A 173 25.73 1.95 -17.82
CA SER A 173 25.10 3.27 -17.81
C SER A 173 23.95 3.34 -18.83
N THR A 174 22.73 3.56 -18.34
CA THR A 174 21.56 3.76 -19.20
C THR A 174 21.85 4.95 -20.11
N LYS A 175 21.89 4.71 -21.42
CA LYS A 175 22.12 5.80 -22.39
C LYS A 175 20.95 6.78 -22.30
N ALA A 176 21.26 8.08 -22.23
CA ALA A 176 20.24 9.11 -22.24
C ALA A 176 19.30 8.91 -23.45
N PRO A 177 17.98 8.83 -23.23
CA PRO A 177 17.04 8.63 -24.32
C PRO A 177 17.11 9.81 -25.29
N LYS A 178 17.01 9.54 -26.59
CA LYS A 178 16.82 10.57 -27.60
C LYS A 178 15.35 11.01 -27.57
N GLY A 179 14.96 11.85 -26.61
CA GLY A 179 13.57 12.31 -26.49
C GLY A 179 13.21 12.87 -25.13
N ASP A 180 11.90 12.94 -24.88
CA ASP A 180 11.34 13.34 -23.59
C ASP A 180 11.59 12.26 -22.53
N VAL A 181 12.31 12.63 -21.48
CA VAL A 181 12.65 11.74 -20.36
C VAL A 181 11.39 11.26 -19.64
N ALA A 182 10.36 12.09 -19.53
CA ALA A 182 9.10 11.70 -18.89
C ALA A 182 8.40 10.58 -19.66
N ALA A 183 8.34 10.67 -20.99
CA ALA A 183 7.81 9.61 -21.84
C ALA A 183 8.62 8.31 -21.72
N ALA A 184 9.94 8.39 -21.55
CA ALA A 184 10.79 7.22 -21.33
C ALA A 184 10.52 6.54 -19.97
N VAL A 185 10.30 7.33 -18.91
CA VAL A 185 9.91 6.81 -17.59
C VAL A 185 8.56 6.10 -17.66
N GLU A 186 7.56 6.69 -18.30
CA GLU A 186 6.25 6.06 -18.46
C GLU A 186 6.31 4.78 -19.29
N HIS A 187 7.15 4.73 -20.33
CA HIS A 187 7.39 3.50 -21.08
C HIS A 187 8.05 2.40 -20.22
N ALA A 188 9.01 2.76 -19.37
CA ALA A 188 9.61 1.80 -18.42
C ALA A 188 8.55 1.25 -17.43
N ARG A 189 7.64 2.11 -16.94
CA ARG A 189 6.54 1.70 -16.05
C ARG A 189 5.53 0.78 -16.73
N GLU A 190 5.16 1.06 -17.98
CA GLU A 190 4.30 0.18 -18.78
C GLU A 190 4.97 -1.18 -18.98
N THR A 191 6.26 -1.17 -19.36
CA THR A 191 7.04 -2.40 -19.56
C THR A 191 7.08 -3.24 -18.28
N LEU A 192 7.26 -2.60 -17.12
CA LEU A 192 7.23 -3.31 -15.85
C LEU A 192 5.85 -3.90 -15.56
N ARG A 193 4.75 -3.16 -15.80
CA ARG A 193 3.40 -3.68 -15.61
C ARG A 193 3.16 -4.95 -16.43
N SER A 194 3.58 -4.94 -17.70
CA SER A 194 3.52 -6.13 -18.57
C SER A 194 4.33 -7.30 -18.00
N ILE A 195 5.54 -7.07 -17.47
CA ILE A 195 6.35 -8.14 -16.86
C ILE A 195 5.69 -8.68 -15.59
N LEU A 196 5.07 -7.81 -14.77
CA LEU A 196 4.36 -8.24 -13.56
C LEU A 196 3.12 -9.07 -13.89
N GLU A 197 2.41 -8.75 -14.97
CA GLU A 197 1.31 -9.58 -15.51
C GLU A 197 1.85 -10.95 -15.96
N GLU A 198 2.94 -11.00 -16.72
CA GLU A 198 3.61 -12.26 -17.10
C GLU A 198 4.03 -13.09 -15.88
N ILE A 199 4.50 -12.45 -14.80
CA ILE A 199 4.82 -13.14 -13.54
C ILE A 199 3.57 -13.77 -12.92
N ILE A 200 2.45 -13.04 -12.89
CA ILE A 200 1.17 -13.57 -12.37
C ILE A 200 0.72 -14.77 -13.20
N ASP A 201 0.84 -14.70 -14.53
CA ASP A 201 0.51 -15.80 -15.43
C ASP A 201 1.38 -17.03 -15.17
N VAL A 202 2.70 -16.86 -15.03
CA VAL A 202 3.62 -17.97 -14.74
C VAL A 202 3.39 -18.58 -13.36
N VAL A 203 3.09 -17.78 -12.34
CA VAL A 203 2.75 -18.28 -10.99
C VAL A 203 1.46 -19.08 -11.04
N SER A 204 0.47 -18.61 -11.81
CA SER A 204 -0.87 -19.19 -11.89
C SER A 204 -0.97 -20.36 -12.87
N ALA A 205 0.05 -20.58 -13.71
CA ALA A 205 0.10 -21.69 -14.65
C ALA A 205 -0.13 -23.04 -13.94
N PRO A 206 -0.98 -23.92 -14.49
CA PRO A 206 -1.19 -25.26 -13.93
C PRO A 206 0.10 -26.08 -14.00
N ARG A 207 0.17 -27.16 -13.21
CA ARG A 207 1.24 -28.15 -13.34
C ARG A 207 0.89 -29.12 -14.47
N PRO A 208 1.90 -29.68 -15.18
CA PRO A 208 1.65 -30.67 -16.20
C PRO A 208 0.86 -31.86 -15.65
N SER A 209 -0.10 -32.35 -16.43
CA SER A 209 -0.95 -33.49 -16.06
C SER A 209 -0.11 -34.70 -15.64
N SER A 210 1.04 -34.91 -16.29
CA SER A 210 2.00 -35.97 -15.97
C SER A 210 2.56 -35.88 -14.55
N GLU A 211 2.96 -34.69 -14.10
CA GLU A 211 3.43 -34.44 -12.73
C GLU A 211 2.29 -34.60 -11.72
N VAL A 212 1.10 -34.11 -12.04
CA VAL A 212 -0.08 -34.22 -11.17
C VAL A 212 -0.45 -35.69 -10.98
N LYS A 213 -0.52 -36.48 -12.06
CA LYS A 213 -0.79 -37.92 -12.02
C LYS A 213 0.30 -38.67 -11.25
N ALA A 214 1.56 -38.34 -11.45
CA ALA A 214 2.67 -38.93 -10.70
C ALA A 214 2.57 -38.64 -9.19
N ALA A 215 2.27 -37.39 -8.82
CA ALA A 215 2.07 -36.99 -7.43
C ALA A 215 0.85 -37.69 -6.80
N LEU A 216 -0.26 -37.82 -7.54
CA LEU A 216 -1.44 -38.55 -7.10
C LEU A 216 -1.14 -40.05 -6.89
N ALA A 217 -0.45 -40.69 -7.84
CA ALA A 217 -0.05 -42.08 -7.72
C ALA A 217 0.88 -42.32 -6.52
N GLN A 218 1.84 -41.43 -6.28
CA GLN A 218 2.70 -41.45 -5.10
C GLN A 218 1.90 -41.26 -3.81
N ARG A 219 0.91 -40.36 -3.82
CA ARG A 219 0.05 -40.09 -2.67
C ARG A 219 -0.83 -41.29 -2.33
N ILE A 220 -1.45 -41.92 -3.32
CA ILE A 220 -2.22 -43.17 -3.16
C ILE A 220 -1.32 -44.28 -2.61
N ALA A 221 -0.11 -44.44 -3.15
CA ALA A 221 0.84 -45.44 -2.68
C ALA A 221 1.27 -45.22 -1.21
N THR A 222 1.42 -43.96 -0.79
CA THR A 222 1.82 -43.60 0.57
C THR A 222 0.69 -43.80 1.58
N MET A 223 -0.56 -43.57 1.16
CA MET A 223 -1.74 -43.73 2.02
C MET A 223 -2.22 -45.17 2.09
N GLY A 224 -2.03 -45.95 1.03
CA GLY A 224 -2.39 -47.37 1.00
C GLY A 224 -1.59 -48.18 2.00
N ARG A 225 -2.27 -48.81 2.96
CA ARG A 225 -1.65 -49.72 3.94
C ARG A 225 -2.29 -51.10 3.86
N ALA A 226 -1.46 -52.11 3.63
CA ALA A 226 -1.92 -53.50 3.60
C ALA A 226 -2.29 -53.97 5.02
N PRO A 227 -3.38 -54.73 5.19
CA PRO A 227 -3.62 -55.47 6.43
C PRO A 227 -2.50 -56.47 6.73
N GLY A 228 -2.16 -56.63 8.00
CA GLY A 228 -1.28 -57.69 8.48
C GLY A 228 -2.06 -59.00 8.60
N VAL A 229 -1.48 -60.11 8.14
CA VAL A 229 -2.08 -61.45 8.27
C VAL A 229 -1.27 -62.37 9.18
N ASP A 230 -0.15 -61.91 9.72
CA ASP A 230 0.78 -62.73 10.51
C ASP A 230 0.11 -63.32 11.74
N SER A 231 -0.63 -62.49 12.50
CA SER A 231 -1.37 -62.90 13.70
C SER A 231 -2.41 -63.99 13.42
N PHE A 232 -3.03 -63.95 12.23
CA PHE A 232 -3.97 -64.97 11.79
C PHE A 232 -3.27 -66.28 11.42
N MET A 233 -2.12 -66.19 10.73
CA MET A 233 -1.34 -67.36 10.32
C MET A 233 -0.72 -68.11 11.51
N THR A 234 -0.33 -67.41 12.57
CA THR A 234 0.22 -68.01 13.79
C THR A 234 -0.86 -68.50 14.77
N GLY A 235 -2.14 -68.30 14.47
CA GLY A 235 -3.25 -68.63 15.37
C GLY A 235 -3.30 -67.77 16.63
N SER A 236 -2.54 -66.67 16.68
CA SER A 236 -2.45 -65.77 17.83
C SER A 236 -3.44 -64.61 17.78
N GLY A 237 -4.17 -64.42 16.67
CA GLY A 237 -5.13 -63.33 16.51
C GLY A 237 -5.91 -63.36 15.19
N GLY A 238 -6.56 -62.23 14.89
CA GLY A 238 -7.29 -61.99 13.63
C GLY A 238 -6.42 -61.32 12.56
N ILE A 239 -7.08 -60.76 11.53
CA ILE A 239 -6.43 -59.89 10.55
C ILE A 239 -6.17 -58.53 11.20
N ASP A 240 -4.92 -58.07 11.14
CA ASP A 240 -4.51 -56.79 11.69
C ASP A 240 -4.82 -55.68 10.68
N LEU A 241 -5.88 -54.91 10.95
CA LEU A 241 -6.21 -53.77 10.09
C LEU A 241 -5.19 -52.64 10.28
N PRO A 242 -4.88 -51.88 9.22
CA PRO A 242 -4.03 -50.72 9.36
C PRO A 242 -4.70 -49.74 10.33
N THR A 243 -3.95 -49.25 11.32
CA THR A 243 -4.44 -48.25 12.27
C THR A 243 -3.69 -46.93 12.11
N LYS A 244 -4.34 -45.83 12.46
CA LYS A 244 -3.72 -44.51 12.59
C LYS A 244 -3.88 -43.98 13.99
N ARG A 245 -2.82 -43.34 14.48
CA ARG A 245 -2.82 -42.68 15.78
C ARG A 245 -3.59 -41.37 15.67
N VAL A 246 -4.59 -41.20 16.52
CA VAL A 246 -5.34 -39.96 16.64
C VAL A 246 -4.96 -39.33 17.97
N GLN A 247 -4.49 -38.10 17.89
CA GLN A 247 -4.26 -37.26 19.05
C GLN A 247 -5.48 -36.36 19.24
N ASN A 248 -5.68 -35.92 20.48
CA ASN A 248 -6.73 -34.98 20.85
C ASN A 248 -8.16 -35.50 20.67
N LEU A 249 -8.37 -36.80 20.91
CA LEU A 249 -9.72 -37.33 21.04
C LEU A 249 -10.33 -36.78 22.32
N SER A 250 -11.46 -36.09 22.19
CA SER A 250 -12.26 -35.67 23.35
C SER A 250 -12.97 -36.90 23.90
N ALA A 251 -12.59 -37.30 25.11
CA ALA A 251 -13.27 -38.35 25.85
C ALA A 251 -14.12 -37.72 26.95
N ILE A 252 -15.41 -38.07 26.97
CA ILE A 252 -16.29 -37.75 28.09
C ILE A 252 -16.28 -38.98 29.00
N MET A 253 -15.75 -38.81 30.20
CA MET A 253 -15.70 -39.85 31.23
C MET A 253 -17.08 -40.04 31.85
N SER A 254 -17.32 -41.19 32.48
CA SER A 254 -18.61 -41.54 33.07
C SER A 254 -19.05 -40.61 34.21
N ASP A 255 -18.12 -39.85 34.81
CA ASP A 255 -18.37 -38.82 35.81
C ASP A 255 -18.72 -37.45 35.21
N GLY A 256 -18.82 -37.34 33.89
CA GLY A 256 -19.10 -36.10 33.16
C GLY A 256 -17.88 -35.21 32.93
N SER A 257 -16.67 -35.63 33.35
CA SER A 257 -15.45 -34.89 33.06
C SER A 257 -15.03 -35.07 31.59
N ALA A 258 -14.49 -34.02 30.98
CA ALA A 258 -13.94 -34.06 29.63
C ALA A 258 -12.40 -34.14 29.71
N GLY A 259 -11.83 -35.16 29.07
CA GLY A 259 -10.40 -35.38 28.96
C GLY A 259 -9.95 -35.42 27.50
N VAL A 260 -8.67 -35.14 27.29
CA VAL A 260 -8.01 -35.28 25.99
C VAL A 260 -7.21 -36.58 26.02
N CYS A 261 -7.53 -37.53 25.14
CA CYS A 261 -6.81 -38.79 25.02
C CYS A 261 -6.16 -38.96 23.65
N ALA A 262 -5.18 -39.86 23.60
CA ALA A 262 -4.60 -40.36 22.37
C ALA A 262 -4.99 -41.83 22.21
N GLY A 263 -5.44 -42.20 21.02
CA GLY A 263 -5.86 -43.56 20.70
C GLY A 263 -5.42 -43.98 19.31
N SER A 264 -5.68 -45.24 18.99
CA SER A 264 -5.56 -45.77 17.63
C SER A 264 -6.95 -46.10 17.12
N ILE A 265 -7.25 -45.70 15.90
CA ILE A 265 -8.46 -46.10 15.18
C ILE A 265 -8.07 -46.82 13.90
N ASP A 266 -8.94 -47.67 13.40
CA ASP A 266 -8.76 -48.31 12.11
C ASP A 266 -8.67 -47.24 11.01
N ASP A 267 -7.66 -47.36 10.16
CA ASP A 267 -7.43 -46.50 9.01
C ASP A 267 -8.20 -47.03 7.81
N THR A 268 -9.53 -46.94 7.87
CA THR A 268 -10.43 -47.40 6.80
C THR A 268 -10.10 -46.74 5.46
N ALA A 269 -9.67 -45.47 5.47
CA ALA A 269 -9.23 -44.78 4.26
C ALA A 269 -7.96 -45.42 3.68
N GLY A 270 -6.93 -45.66 4.52
CA GLY A 270 -5.71 -46.34 4.08
C GLY A 270 -5.97 -47.75 3.55
N LEU A 271 -6.93 -48.47 4.16
CA LEU A 271 -7.39 -49.77 3.66
C LEU A 271 -8.05 -49.67 2.27
N LEU A 272 -8.92 -48.68 2.06
CA LEU A 272 -9.55 -48.43 0.75
C LEU A 272 -8.53 -48.02 -0.33
N PHE A 273 -7.54 -47.19 0.02
CA PHE A 273 -6.45 -46.83 -0.89
C PHE A 273 -5.60 -48.05 -1.29
N TRP A 274 -5.42 -49.01 -0.37
CA TRP A 274 -4.74 -50.26 -0.68
C TRP A 274 -5.60 -51.18 -1.56
N LEU A 275 -6.86 -51.40 -1.18
CA LEU A 275 -7.78 -52.32 -1.88
C LEU A 275 -8.10 -51.84 -3.30
N CYS A 276 -8.40 -50.56 -3.45
CA CYS A 276 -8.86 -49.96 -4.70
C CYS A 276 -7.76 -49.17 -5.42
N ARG A 277 -6.47 -49.45 -5.14
CA ARG A 277 -5.33 -48.67 -5.66
C ARG A 277 -5.39 -48.44 -7.17
N GLY A 278 -5.59 -49.50 -7.95
CA GLY A 278 -5.64 -49.43 -9.41
C GLY A 278 -6.81 -48.59 -9.90
N GLN A 279 -8.02 -48.89 -9.43
CA GLN A 279 -9.25 -48.20 -9.81
C GLN A 279 -9.24 -46.72 -9.42
N LEU A 280 -8.72 -46.39 -8.22
CA LEU A 280 -8.59 -44.99 -7.78
C LEU A 280 -7.57 -44.24 -8.63
N THR A 281 -6.44 -44.86 -8.97
CA THR A 281 -5.42 -44.23 -9.81
C THR A 281 -5.97 -43.97 -11.22
N GLU A 282 -6.64 -44.95 -11.83
CA GLU A 282 -7.26 -44.81 -13.15
C GLU A 282 -8.31 -43.69 -13.15
N ARG A 283 -9.26 -43.72 -12.20
CA ARG A 283 -10.32 -42.71 -12.12
C ARG A 283 -9.79 -41.29 -11.85
N LEU A 284 -8.76 -41.16 -11.02
CA LEU A 284 -8.14 -39.86 -10.78
C LEU A 284 -7.34 -39.37 -11.99
N ASN A 285 -6.70 -40.27 -12.73
CA ASN A 285 -6.03 -39.90 -13.99
C ASN A 285 -7.04 -39.41 -15.03
N ASP A 286 -8.18 -40.08 -15.17
CA ASP A 286 -9.26 -39.66 -16.07
C ASP A 286 -9.77 -38.25 -15.70
N LEU A 287 -9.97 -37.99 -14.41
CA LEU A 287 -10.38 -36.67 -13.92
C LEU A 287 -9.31 -35.59 -14.17
N VAL A 288 -8.03 -35.95 -14.08
CA VAL A 288 -6.94 -35.02 -14.42
C VAL A 288 -6.96 -34.71 -15.92
N ASP A 289 -7.17 -35.72 -16.77
CA ASP A 289 -7.28 -35.52 -18.22
C ASP A 289 -8.49 -34.68 -18.63
N GLU A 290 -9.57 -34.69 -17.84
CA GLU A 290 -10.75 -33.85 -18.08
C GLU A 290 -10.53 -32.38 -17.69
N ILE A 291 -9.72 -32.11 -16.66
CA ILE A 291 -9.60 -30.78 -16.04
C ILE A 291 -8.35 -30.02 -16.51
N VAL A 292 -7.24 -30.72 -16.76
CA VAL A 292 -5.93 -30.09 -17.00
C VAL A 292 -5.69 -29.87 -18.49
N GLU A 293 -5.54 -28.62 -18.88
CA GLU A 293 -5.05 -28.22 -20.20
C GLU A 293 -3.53 -28.06 -20.17
N ASP A 294 -2.81 -29.03 -20.75
CA ASP A 294 -1.33 -29.06 -20.72
C ASP A 294 -0.67 -27.98 -21.58
N ASP A 295 -1.39 -27.35 -22.51
CA ASP A 295 -0.84 -26.31 -23.42
C ASP A 295 -0.29 -25.09 -22.66
N CYS A 296 -0.85 -24.79 -21.49
CA CYS A 296 -0.43 -23.68 -20.63
C CYS A 296 0.28 -24.15 -19.35
N ALA A 297 0.53 -25.45 -19.20
CA ALA A 297 1.13 -26.00 -18.00
C ALA A 297 2.64 -25.74 -17.95
N LEU A 298 3.16 -25.49 -16.74
CA LEU A 298 4.58 -25.30 -16.50
C LEU A 298 5.06 -26.23 -15.40
N SER A 299 6.10 -27.01 -15.71
CA SER A 299 6.81 -27.82 -14.72
C SER A 299 7.38 -26.95 -13.60
N THR A 300 7.75 -27.57 -12.49
CA THR A 300 8.31 -26.83 -11.35
C THR A 300 9.62 -26.13 -11.74
N GLU A 301 10.47 -26.81 -12.51
CA GLU A 301 11.74 -26.30 -13.00
C GLU A 301 11.55 -25.16 -14.01
N GLU A 302 10.71 -25.34 -15.03
CA GLU A 302 10.43 -24.28 -16.02
C GLU A 302 9.79 -23.05 -15.39
N ARG A 303 8.90 -23.25 -14.41
CA ARG A 303 8.29 -22.15 -13.66
C ARG A 303 9.35 -21.38 -12.88
N ALA A 304 10.25 -22.07 -12.19
CA ALA A 304 11.33 -21.43 -11.44
C ALA A 304 12.27 -20.65 -12.37
N GLU A 305 12.65 -21.23 -13.52
CA GLU A 305 13.51 -20.59 -14.52
C GLU A 305 12.84 -19.35 -15.13
N ARG A 306 11.59 -19.48 -15.61
CA ARG A 306 10.84 -18.35 -16.18
C ARG A 306 10.63 -17.24 -15.16
N LEU A 307 10.30 -17.57 -13.91
CA LEU A 307 10.16 -16.57 -12.85
C LEU A 307 11.47 -15.86 -12.56
N ALA A 308 12.59 -16.58 -12.48
CA ALA A 308 13.91 -15.97 -12.28
C ALA A 308 14.25 -15.01 -13.43
N GLY A 309 14.03 -15.41 -14.68
CA GLY A 309 14.25 -14.56 -15.85
C GLY A 309 13.36 -13.32 -15.87
N LEU A 310 12.07 -13.46 -15.56
CA LEU A 310 11.13 -12.33 -15.50
C LEU A 310 11.49 -11.35 -14.38
N LYS A 311 11.88 -11.86 -13.21
CA LYS A 311 12.30 -11.00 -12.09
C LYS A 311 13.62 -10.27 -12.36
N ALA A 312 14.58 -10.92 -13.02
CA ALA A 312 15.79 -10.25 -13.48
C ALA A 312 15.47 -9.11 -14.47
N ARG A 313 14.62 -9.37 -15.47
CA ARG A 313 14.12 -8.34 -16.40
C ARG A 313 13.39 -7.21 -15.68
N ALA A 314 12.54 -7.53 -14.70
CA ALA A 314 11.84 -6.53 -13.89
C ALA A 314 12.81 -5.64 -13.11
N LEU A 315 13.88 -6.21 -12.54
CA LEU A 315 14.92 -5.46 -11.84
C LEU A 315 15.68 -4.54 -12.79
N GLU A 316 16.05 -5.01 -13.98
CA GLU A 316 16.71 -4.19 -15.00
C GLU A 316 15.83 -3.01 -15.47
N VAL A 317 14.54 -3.24 -15.72
CA VAL A 317 13.59 -2.18 -16.09
C VAL A 317 13.49 -1.14 -14.98
N GLN A 318 13.47 -1.56 -13.71
CA GLN A 318 13.44 -0.64 -12.58
C GLN A 318 14.74 0.14 -12.41
N ARG A 319 15.90 -0.46 -12.65
CA ARG A 319 17.19 0.26 -12.68
C ARG A 319 17.20 1.33 -13.77
N ASN A 320 16.70 1.00 -14.95
CA ASN A 320 16.53 1.96 -16.04
C ASN A 320 15.55 3.09 -15.67
N GLU A 321 14.43 2.78 -15.01
CA GLU A 321 13.50 3.81 -14.50
C GLU A 321 14.21 4.76 -13.53
N VAL A 322 14.95 4.23 -12.54
CA VAL A 322 15.68 5.03 -11.55
C VAL A 322 16.73 5.92 -12.23
N ALA A 323 17.50 5.38 -13.17
CA ALA A 323 18.47 6.16 -13.95
C ALA A 323 17.81 7.31 -14.72
N LEU A 324 16.63 7.06 -15.33
CA LEU A 324 15.86 8.10 -16.02
C LEU A 324 15.32 9.17 -15.06
N LEU A 325 14.88 8.78 -13.86
CA LEU A 325 14.43 9.72 -12.82
C LEU A 325 15.58 10.61 -12.33
N GLU A 326 16.78 10.05 -12.19
CA GLU A 326 17.99 10.82 -11.85
C GLU A 326 18.33 11.84 -12.96
N MET A 327 18.24 11.44 -14.23
CA MET A 327 18.39 12.37 -15.36
C MET A 327 17.30 13.46 -15.36
N ALA A 328 16.05 13.10 -15.10
CA ALA A 328 14.94 14.05 -15.02
C ALA A 328 15.18 15.08 -13.91
N SER A 329 15.59 14.63 -12.72
CA SER A 329 15.96 15.47 -11.59
C SER A 329 17.10 16.44 -11.93
N ALA A 330 18.15 15.96 -12.61
CA ALA A 330 19.27 16.79 -13.05
C ALA A 330 18.85 17.91 -14.03
N THR A 331 17.77 17.71 -14.79
CA THR A 331 17.19 18.72 -15.69
C THR A 331 16.13 19.62 -15.03
N GLY A 332 15.84 19.41 -13.74
CA GLY A 332 14.81 20.15 -12.99
C GLY A 332 13.38 19.61 -13.15
N ALA A 333 13.19 18.52 -13.89
CA ALA A 333 11.93 17.79 -13.96
C ALA A 333 11.82 16.82 -12.77
N ALA A 334 11.39 17.34 -11.62
CA ALA A 334 11.23 16.53 -10.42
C ALA A 334 10.10 15.50 -10.60
N MET A 335 10.46 14.28 -10.97
CA MET A 335 9.58 13.12 -11.00
C MET A 335 9.84 12.25 -9.77
N LEU A 336 8.76 11.78 -9.14
CA LEU A 336 8.88 10.92 -7.97
C LEU A 336 9.12 9.46 -8.38
N PRO A 337 9.95 8.72 -7.63
CA PRO A 337 10.05 7.27 -7.78
C PRO A 337 8.73 6.61 -7.36
N ARG A 338 8.50 5.37 -7.77
CA ARG A 338 7.31 4.63 -7.34
C ARG A 338 7.51 4.12 -5.90
N PRO A 339 6.44 4.00 -5.11
CA PRO A 339 6.55 3.51 -3.72
C PRO A 339 6.96 2.03 -3.65
N ASP A 340 6.74 1.26 -4.72
CA ASP A 340 7.02 -0.17 -4.85
C ASP A 340 8.33 -0.47 -5.61
N THR A 341 9.18 0.54 -5.88
CA THR A 341 10.48 0.32 -6.53
C THR A 341 11.36 -0.61 -5.69
N ASP A 342 11.95 -1.63 -6.32
CA ASP A 342 12.86 -2.59 -5.70
C ASP A 342 14.04 -1.82 -5.06
N PRO A 343 14.29 -2.00 -3.76
CA PRO A 343 15.41 -1.37 -3.07
C PRO A 343 16.75 -1.57 -3.74
N ARG A 344 16.99 -2.72 -4.39
CA ARG A 344 18.23 -3.00 -5.13
C ARG A 344 18.34 -2.11 -6.36
N ALA A 345 17.24 -1.86 -7.07
CA ALA A 345 17.22 -0.97 -8.22
C ALA A 345 17.46 0.49 -7.80
N TYR A 346 16.77 0.96 -6.74
CA TYR A 346 16.91 2.34 -6.28
C TYR A 346 18.32 2.65 -5.74
N LEU A 347 18.86 1.76 -4.91
CA LEU A 347 20.18 1.92 -4.31
C LEU A 347 21.34 1.53 -5.24
N GLY A 348 21.06 0.99 -6.43
CA GLY A 348 22.09 0.56 -7.39
C GLY A 348 22.90 -0.65 -6.89
N LEU A 349 22.27 -1.59 -6.19
CA LEU A 349 22.93 -2.77 -5.62
C LEU A 349 22.93 -3.94 -6.60
N SER A 350 23.91 -4.84 -6.48
CA SER A 350 24.03 -6.05 -7.29
C SER A 350 22.77 -6.93 -7.26
N GLY A 351 22.51 -7.59 -8.39
CA GLY A 351 21.39 -8.52 -8.57
C GLY A 351 21.55 -9.83 -7.80
N ASP A 352 22.79 -10.17 -7.39
CA ASP A 352 23.11 -11.39 -6.62
C ASP A 352 22.61 -11.33 -5.17
N LEU A 353 22.24 -10.14 -4.70
CA LEU A 353 21.63 -9.99 -3.38
C LEU A 353 20.22 -10.59 -3.37
N PRO A 354 19.81 -11.18 -2.22
CA PRO A 354 18.50 -11.82 -2.11
C PRO A 354 17.38 -10.82 -2.44
N GLU A 355 16.33 -11.32 -3.09
CA GLU A 355 15.18 -10.50 -3.46
C GLU A 355 14.48 -9.91 -2.22
N PRO A 356 13.94 -8.68 -2.33
CA PRO A 356 13.08 -8.14 -1.29
C PRO A 356 11.84 -9.04 -1.14
N LYS A 357 11.51 -9.41 0.09
CA LYS A 357 10.26 -10.12 0.36
C LYS A 357 9.09 -9.15 0.20
N ALA A 358 8.12 -9.54 -0.63
CA ALA A 358 6.84 -8.85 -0.80
C ALA A 358 6.04 -8.77 0.51
#